data_AF-A0AAD9Z948-F1
#
_entry.id   AF-A0AAD9Z948-F1
#
_cell.length_a   1.000
_cell.length_b   1.000
_cell.length_c   1.000
_cell.angle_alpha   90.00
_cell.angle_beta   90.00
_cell.angle_gamma   90.00
#
_symmetry.space_group_name_H-M   'P 1'
#
loop_
_entity.id
_entity.type
_entity.pdbx_description
1 polymer ?
#
loop_
_entity_poly.entity_id
_entity_poly.type
_entity_poly.pdbx_seq_one_letter_code
_entity_poly.pdbx_strand_id
1 'polypeptide(L)'
;MAEAAHAPPTFKLVLVGDGGTGKTTFVKRHLTGEFEKKYIATLGVEVHPLAFTTNYGGIQFDVWDTAGQEKFGGLRDGYYINGQCGIIMFDVTSRITYKNVPNWHRDLVRVCEQVPIVLCGNKVDVKERKVKAKTITFHRKKNLQYYDISAKSNYNFEKPFLWLARKLVGNPALEFVAGIALAPPTVEVDAKLLEQYNKEMEDAAQQPLPDEDDPDFKVRDVIEVNKVQNVIEVTGPAGEKLKVSFQRTIRVPDYDGDSELPPSMGAFPLYDVADYKGKLPNAMSVKEGLFFPMYQREAMWINFESSDRFAVQVHVGGVNAISGEPMIEDEATMLRCLSLIEEKESIQNYVVTPDQPPEIYFCS
;
A
#
# COMPACT_ATOMS: atom_id res chain seq x y z
N MET A 1 41.63 17.25 31.54
CA MET A 1 40.64 17.88 30.66
C MET A 1 39.63 16.82 30.31
N ALA A 2 38.38 16.95 30.76
CA ALA A 2 37.31 16.02 30.40
C ALA A 2 36.89 16.34 28.96
N GLU A 3 37.09 15.41 28.04
CA GLU A 3 36.47 15.48 26.71
C GLU A 3 34.96 15.63 26.91
N ALA A 4 34.38 16.69 26.34
CA ALA A 4 32.94 16.87 26.32
C ALA A 4 32.34 15.64 25.62
N ALA A 5 31.54 14.84 26.34
CA ALA A 5 30.81 13.73 25.76
C ALA A 5 29.92 14.27 24.63
N HIS A 6 30.38 14.13 23.38
CA HIS A 6 29.58 14.47 22.21
C HIS A 6 28.37 13.54 22.19
N ALA A 7 27.18 14.13 22.03
CA ALA A 7 25.97 13.35 21.84
C ALA A 7 26.17 12.38 20.66
N PRO A 8 25.67 11.13 20.74
CA PRO A 8 25.82 10.18 19.65
C PRO A 8 25.20 10.76 18.37
N PRO A 9 25.79 10.51 17.19
CA PRO A 9 25.18 10.90 15.91
C PRO A 9 23.77 10.34 15.80
N THR A 10 22.80 11.23 15.62
CA THR A 10 21.38 10.92 15.47
C THR A 10 20.96 11.07 14.01
N PHE A 11 20.26 10.06 13.48
CA PHE A 11 19.75 10.05 12.12
C PHE A 11 18.24 9.95 12.11
N LYS A 12 17.58 10.82 11.34
CA LYS A 12 16.14 10.71 11.09
C LYS A 12 15.86 9.54 10.15
N LEU A 13 15.15 8.53 10.63
CA LEU A 13 14.70 7.37 9.87
C LEU A 13 13.19 7.46 9.63
N VAL A 14 12.79 7.44 8.37
CA VAL A 14 11.36 7.42 7.99
C VAL A 14 10.92 5.97 7.80
N LEU A 15 9.93 5.52 8.57
CA LEU A 15 9.38 4.18 8.46
C LEU A 15 7.99 4.24 7.80
N VAL A 16 7.88 3.68 6.59
CA VAL A 16 6.65 3.72 5.76
C VAL A 16 6.21 2.35 5.30
N GLY A 17 4.97 2.25 4.85
CA GLY A 17 4.34 1.01 4.38
C GLY A 17 2.87 0.95 4.77
N ASP A 18 2.12 0.04 4.16
CA ASP A 18 0.68 -0.12 4.39
C ASP A 18 0.33 -0.34 5.88
N GLY A 19 -0.93 -0.05 6.24
CA GLY A 19 -1.50 -0.42 7.54
C GLY A 19 -1.37 -1.92 7.80
N GLY A 20 -1.20 -2.32 9.07
CA GLY A 20 -1.12 -3.74 9.44
C GLY A 20 0.16 -4.49 9.04
N THR A 21 1.12 -3.85 8.35
CA THR A 21 2.40 -4.48 7.96
C THR A 21 3.33 -4.78 9.13
N GLY A 22 3.12 -4.14 10.29
CA GLY A 22 3.87 -4.38 11.53
C GLY A 22 4.98 -3.35 11.84
N LYS A 23 4.92 -2.15 11.26
CA LYS A 23 5.85 -1.03 11.49
C LYS A 23 5.99 -0.67 12.98
N THR A 24 4.88 -0.35 13.64
CA THR A 24 4.84 -0.02 15.07
C THR A 24 5.35 -1.17 15.94
N THR A 25 4.96 -2.41 15.64
CA THR A 25 5.47 -3.60 16.35
C THR A 25 6.98 -3.76 16.19
N PHE A 26 7.51 -3.50 14.99
CA PHE A 26 8.94 -3.54 14.71
C PHE A 26 9.69 -2.46 15.50
N VAL A 27 9.15 -1.25 15.63
CA VAL A 27 9.78 -0.16 16.39
C VAL A 27 9.69 -0.40 17.90
N LYS A 28 8.49 -0.66 18.42
CA LYS A 28 8.27 -0.90 19.85
C LYS A 28 9.11 -2.05 20.36
N ARG A 29 9.28 -3.10 19.57
CA ARG A 29 10.09 -4.24 19.97
C ARG A 29 11.60 -3.95 19.98
N HIS A 30 12.10 -2.98 19.21
CA HIS A 30 13.47 -2.46 19.41
C HIS A 30 13.58 -1.58 20.66
N LEU A 31 12.50 -0.87 21.03
CA LEU A 31 12.49 0.07 22.14
C LEU A 31 12.34 -0.62 23.52
N THR A 32 11.32 -1.47 23.67
CA THR A 32 10.94 -2.09 24.95
C THR A 32 11.24 -3.58 25.00
N GLY A 33 11.60 -4.19 23.88
CA GLY A 33 11.75 -5.65 23.75
C GLY A 33 10.41 -6.39 23.69
N GLU A 34 9.28 -5.75 23.99
CA GLU A 34 7.98 -6.41 24.10
C GLU A 34 7.29 -6.59 22.74
N PHE A 35 6.53 -7.70 22.63
CA PHE A 35 5.69 -7.96 21.47
C PHE A 35 4.23 -7.61 21.77
N GLU A 36 3.74 -6.54 21.14
CA GLU A 36 2.35 -6.14 21.26
C GLU A 36 1.47 -6.96 20.29
N LYS A 37 0.57 -7.78 20.85
CA LYS A 37 -0.33 -8.64 20.06
C LYS A 37 -1.53 -7.88 19.47
N LYS A 38 -1.91 -6.77 20.11
CA LYS A 38 -3.06 -5.97 19.69
C LYS A 38 -2.61 -5.00 18.61
N TYR A 39 -3.27 -5.02 17.46
CA TYR A 39 -3.08 -3.96 16.49
C TYR A 39 -3.84 -2.72 16.98
N ILE A 40 -3.15 -1.59 17.02
CA ILE A 40 -3.71 -0.28 17.26
C ILE A 40 -3.14 0.59 16.14
N ALA A 41 -4.00 1.11 15.29
CA ALA A 41 -3.56 1.95 14.18
C ALA A 41 -2.87 3.22 14.70
N THR A 42 -1.66 3.49 14.22
CA THR A 42 -0.96 4.75 14.48
C THR A 42 -1.77 5.91 13.91
N LEU A 43 -1.98 6.96 14.70
CA LEU A 43 -2.59 8.20 14.25
C LEU A 43 -1.49 9.21 13.93
N GLY A 44 -1.30 9.57 12.67
CA GLY A 44 -0.24 10.49 12.27
C GLY A 44 1.15 9.85 12.27
N VAL A 45 2.02 10.37 13.14
CA VAL A 45 3.40 9.90 13.29
C VAL A 45 3.77 9.82 14.76
N GLU A 46 4.46 8.75 15.14
CA GLU A 46 5.13 8.63 16.43
C GLU A 46 6.64 8.60 16.21
N VAL A 47 7.39 9.33 17.04
CA VAL A 47 8.86 9.37 16.95
C VAL A 47 9.45 8.58 18.10
N HIS A 48 10.26 7.57 17.76
CA HIS A 48 10.88 6.65 18.70
C HIS A 48 12.41 6.70 18.57
N PRO A 49 13.14 7.17 19.60
CA PRO A 49 14.60 7.17 19.59
C PRO A 49 15.14 5.76 19.85
N LEU A 50 15.83 5.18 18.88
CA LEU A 50 16.48 3.87 18.99
C LEU A 50 18.00 4.04 19.01
N ALA A 51 18.63 3.77 20.15
CA ALA A 51 20.07 3.84 20.31
C ALA A 51 20.73 2.47 20.11
N PHE A 52 21.81 2.45 19.33
CA PHE A 52 22.62 1.27 19.04
C PHE A 52 24.08 1.54 19.41
N THR A 53 24.74 0.57 20.03
CA THR A 53 26.17 0.65 20.36
C THR A 53 26.97 -0.06 19.29
N THR A 54 27.88 0.65 18.64
CA THR A 54 28.76 0.09 17.60
C THR A 54 30.20 -0.03 18.10
N ASN A 55 31.03 -0.74 17.34
CA ASN A 55 32.48 -0.75 17.51
C ASN A 55 33.17 0.62 17.31
N TYR A 56 32.44 1.65 16.85
CA TYR A 56 32.93 3.02 16.68
C TYR A 56 32.20 4.05 17.57
N GLY A 57 31.41 3.60 18.54
CA GLY A 57 30.62 4.46 19.44
C GLY A 57 29.11 4.29 19.27
N GLY A 58 28.34 5.11 20.00
CA GLY A 58 26.88 5.09 19.94
C GLY A 58 26.35 5.77 18.68
N ILE A 59 25.24 5.27 18.14
CA ILE A 59 24.46 5.86 17.05
C ILE A 59 22.99 5.81 17.46
N GLN A 60 22.22 6.83 17.11
CA GLN A 60 20.78 6.86 17.34
C GLN A 60 20.02 7.00 16.02
N PHE A 61 18.90 6.28 15.90
CA PHE A 61 17.91 6.52 14.88
C PHE A 61 16.66 7.10 15.53
N ASP A 62 16.28 8.30 15.13
CA ASP A 62 14.95 8.82 15.46
C ASP A 62 14.00 8.25 14.42
N VAL A 63 13.28 7.18 14.80
CA VAL A 63 12.37 6.48 13.90
C VAL A 63 11.02 7.16 13.89
N TRP A 64 10.66 7.71 12.74
CA TRP A 64 9.36 8.30 12.47
C TRP A 64 8.44 7.18 11.97
N ASP A 65 7.74 6.53 12.92
CA ASP A 65 6.73 5.51 12.63
C ASP A 65 5.46 6.18 12.10
N THR A 66 5.26 6.08 10.78
CA THR A 66 4.14 6.72 10.10
C THR A 66 2.91 5.82 10.03
N ALA A 67 1.74 6.42 10.15
CA ALA A 67 0.49 5.73 9.92
C ALA A 67 0.41 5.18 8.49
N GLY A 68 0.24 3.86 8.38
CA GLY A 68 0.11 3.19 7.08
C GLY A 68 -1.27 3.38 6.42
N GLN A 69 -2.19 4.07 7.09
CA GLN A 69 -3.60 4.22 6.70
C GLN A 69 -3.95 5.61 6.16
N GLU A 70 -3.01 6.58 6.13
CA GLU A 70 -3.44 7.96 5.88
C GLU A 70 -3.97 8.17 4.45
N LYS A 71 -5.25 8.53 4.34
CA LYS A 71 -5.99 8.66 3.07
C LYS A 71 -5.65 9.95 2.30
N PHE A 72 -4.76 10.81 2.85
CA PHE A 72 -4.45 12.13 2.30
C PHE A 72 -2.94 12.35 2.14
N GLY A 73 -2.45 12.26 0.90
CA GLY A 73 -1.01 12.39 0.58
C GLY A 73 -0.35 13.73 0.96
N GLY A 74 -1.11 14.78 1.29
CA GLY A 74 -0.56 16.10 1.62
C GLY A 74 0.04 16.23 3.04
N LEU A 75 -0.45 15.47 4.02
CA LEU A 75 0.10 15.47 5.39
C LEU A 75 1.37 14.59 5.48
N ARG A 76 1.45 13.55 4.65
CA ARG A 76 2.56 12.60 4.60
C ARG A 76 3.89 13.23 4.18
N ASP A 77 3.86 14.15 3.21
CA ASP A 77 5.08 14.82 2.72
C ASP A 77 5.82 15.55 3.85
N GLY A 78 5.08 16.13 4.82
CA GLY A 78 5.64 16.82 5.98
C GLY A 78 6.47 15.91 6.90
N TYR A 79 6.09 14.64 7.02
CA TYR A 79 6.82 13.66 7.84
C TYR A 79 8.16 13.26 7.20
N TYR A 80 8.25 13.31 5.87
CA TYR A 80 9.43 12.91 5.13
C TYR A 80 10.53 13.97 5.14
N ILE A 81 10.17 15.25 5.28
CA ILE A 81 11.14 16.38 5.27
C ILE A 81 12.33 16.10 6.18
N ASN A 82 13.55 16.29 5.64
CA ASN A 82 14.83 16.03 6.31
C ASN A 82 15.07 14.58 6.73
N GLY A 83 14.34 13.60 6.17
CA GLY A 83 14.66 12.19 6.34
C GLY A 83 16.06 11.89 5.79
N GLN A 84 16.90 11.21 6.58
CA GLN A 84 18.26 10.85 6.18
C GLN A 84 18.35 9.40 5.69
N CYS A 85 17.39 8.56 6.09
CA CYS A 85 17.25 7.19 5.63
C CYS A 85 15.79 6.73 5.70
N GLY A 86 15.48 5.63 5.02
CA GLY A 86 14.13 5.08 4.96
C GLY A 86 14.06 3.56 5.15
N ILE A 87 12.99 3.10 5.77
CA ILE A 87 12.57 1.70 5.72
C ILE A 87 11.17 1.64 5.10
N ILE A 88 11.02 0.86 4.03
CA ILE A 88 9.72 0.53 3.45
C ILE A 88 9.37 -0.88 3.87
N MET A 89 8.24 -1.06 4.56
CA MET A 89 7.81 -2.35 5.08
C MET A 89 6.56 -2.85 4.34
N PHE A 90 6.56 -4.13 3.99
CA PHE A 90 5.38 -4.85 3.51
C PHE A 90 5.21 -6.18 4.28
N ASP A 91 4.03 -6.78 4.14
CA ASP A 91 3.68 -8.05 4.77
C ASP A 91 3.75 -9.19 3.75
N VAL A 92 4.59 -10.21 4.00
CA VAL A 92 4.76 -11.34 3.09
C VAL A 92 3.50 -12.21 2.97
N THR A 93 2.54 -12.07 3.88
CA THR A 93 1.24 -12.74 3.85
C THR A 93 0.18 -11.97 3.06
N SER A 94 0.47 -10.74 2.62
CA SER A 94 -0.47 -9.86 1.93
C SER A 94 0.11 -9.25 0.66
N ARG A 95 -0.32 -9.74 -0.51
CA ARG A 95 0.20 -9.31 -1.82
C ARG A 95 -0.03 -7.83 -2.11
N ILE A 96 -1.15 -7.27 -1.64
CA ILE A 96 -1.49 -5.86 -1.87
C ILE A 96 -0.45 -4.93 -1.24
N THR A 97 0.08 -5.29 -0.06
CA THR A 97 1.10 -4.48 0.62
C THR A 97 2.40 -4.38 -0.17
N TYR A 98 2.79 -5.46 -0.86
CA TYR A 98 3.94 -5.44 -1.75
C TYR A 98 3.65 -4.67 -3.05
N LYS A 99 2.43 -4.80 -3.61
CA LYS A 99 1.98 -4.03 -4.79
C LYS A 99 2.02 -2.52 -4.54
N ASN A 100 1.85 -2.08 -3.29
CA ASN A 100 1.89 -0.67 -2.91
C ASN A 100 3.31 -0.13 -2.63
N VAL A 101 4.34 -0.98 -2.52
CA VAL A 101 5.74 -0.56 -2.29
C VAL A 101 6.23 0.50 -3.29
N PRO A 102 5.96 0.41 -4.61
CA PRO A 102 6.37 1.43 -5.56
C PRO A 102 5.77 2.82 -5.26
N ASN A 103 4.55 2.88 -4.74
CA ASN A 103 3.90 4.14 -4.36
C ASN A 103 4.61 4.76 -3.16
N TRP A 104 4.84 3.97 -2.10
CA TRP A 104 5.59 4.42 -0.92
C TRP A 104 7.00 4.88 -1.26
N HIS A 105 7.69 4.14 -2.13
CA HIS A 105 9.00 4.53 -2.62
C HIS A 105 8.94 5.87 -3.37
N ARG A 106 8.01 6.02 -4.32
CA ARG A 106 7.82 7.25 -5.10
C ARG A 106 7.60 8.45 -4.18
N ASP A 107 6.72 8.30 -3.19
CA ASP A 107 6.36 9.39 -2.30
C ASP A 107 7.55 9.77 -1.38
N LEU A 108 8.32 8.77 -0.90
CA LEU A 108 9.52 9.00 -0.10
C LEU A 108 10.63 9.69 -0.89
N VAL A 109 10.97 9.20 -2.09
CA VAL A 109 12.04 9.79 -2.92
C VAL A 109 11.67 11.15 -3.51
N ARG A 110 10.37 11.47 -3.59
CA ARG A 110 9.89 12.80 -4.00
C ARG A 110 10.28 13.88 -2.98
N VAL A 111 10.38 13.54 -1.70
CA VAL A 111 10.74 14.48 -0.63
C VAL A 111 12.21 14.33 -0.21
N CYS A 112 12.70 13.10 -0.14
CA CYS A 112 14.07 12.77 0.27
C CYS A 112 14.88 12.29 -0.94
N GLU A 113 15.61 13.19 -1.58
CA GLU A 113 16.49 12.80 -2.69
C GLU A 113 17.69 12.01 -2.19
N GLN A 114 17.98 10.87 -2.82
CA GLN A 114 19.21 10.08 -2.66
C GLN A 114 19.49 9.54 -1.24
N VAL A 115 18.46 9.26 -0.44
CA VAL A 115 18.64 8.62 0.87
C VAL A 115 18.77 7.10 0.77
N PRO A 116 19.60 6.45 1.62
CA PRO A 116 19.63 4.99 1.71
C PRO A 116 18.29 4.45 2.22
N ILE A 117 17.73 3.49 1.47
CA ILE A 117 16.43 2.88 1.77
C ILE A 117 16.59 1.36 1.84
N VAL A 118 15.97 0.76 2.86
CA VAL A 118 15.84 -0.69 3.00
C VAL A 118 14.39 -1.10 2.78
N LEU A 119 14.19 -2.15 1.97
CA LEU A 119 12.91 -2.83 1.80
C LEU A 119 12.84 -4.03 2.76
N CYS A 120 11.80 -4.09 3.58
CA CYS A 120 11.61 -5.15 4.57
C CYS A 120 10.33 -5.94 4.28
N GLY A 121 10.46 -7.27 4.09
CA GLY A 121 9.33 -8.20 4.06
C GLY A 121 9.10 -8.79 5.45
N ASN A 122 8.06 -8.31 6.14
CA ASN A 122 7.76 -8.73 7.51
C ASN A 122 6.82 -9.95 7.56
N LYS A 123 6.74 -10.58 8.75
CA LYS A 123 5.88 -11.75 9.07
C LYS A 123 6.30 -13.07 8.39
N VAL A 124 7.59 -13.25 8.16
CA VAL A 124 8.12 -14.51 7.58
C VAL A 124 7.97 -15.72 8.51
N ASP A 125 7.59 -15.51 9.77
CA ASP A 125 7.19 -16.57 10.71
C ASP A 125 5.88 -17.26 10.31
N VAL A 126 5.07 -16.66 9.43
CA VAL A 126 3.83 -17.26 8.93
C VAL A 126 4.14 -18.22 7.79
N LYS A 127 3.70 -19.48 7.93
CA LYS A 127 3.95 -20.54 6.92
C LYS A 127 3.31 -20.22 5.56
N GLU A 128 2.12 -19.62 5.55
CA GLU A 128 1.40 -19.29 4.32
C GLU A 128 1.88 -17.96 3.71
N ARG A 129 3.11 -17.98 3.20
CA ARG A 129 3.71 -16.84 2.50
C ARG A 129 3.03 -16.63 1.14
N LYS A 130 2.37 -15.47 0.95
CA LYS A 130 1.70 -15.11 -0.32
C LYS A 130 2.61 -14.38 -1.30
N VAL A 131 3.62 -13.65 -0.81
CA VAL A 131 4.62 -12.92 -1.61
C VAL A 131 5.94 -13.70 -1.58
N LYS A 132 6.24 -14.43 -2.66
CA LYS A 132 7.41 -15.32 -2.72
C LYS A 132 8.67 -14.57 -3.12
N ALA A 133 9.84 -15.12 -2.77
CA ALA A 133 11.17 -14.62 -3.14
C ALA A 133 11.26 -14.11 -4.59
N LYS A 134 10.80 -14.94 -5.55
CA LYS A 134 10.79 -14.62 -7.00
C LYS A 134 9.99 -13.38 -7.38
N THR A 135 8.94 -13.05 -6.64
CA THR A 135 8.10 -11.87 -6.91
C THR A 135 8.70 -10.58 -6.37
N ILE A 136 9.69 -10.67 -5.48
CA ILE A 136 10.28 -9.53 -4.77
C ILE A 136 11.44 -8.97 -5.59
N THR A 137 11.13 -8.28 -6.70
CA THR A 137 12.11 -7.74 -7.64
C THR A 137 12.33 -6.23 -7.51
N PHE A 138 11.46 -5.51 -6.80
CA PHE A 138 11.47 -4.05 -6.75
C PHE A 138 12.80 -3.48 -6.21
N HIS A 139 13.38 -4.13 -5.19
CA HIS A 139 14.64 -3.72 -4.61
C HIS A 139 15.79 -3.73 -5.63
N ARG A 140 15.83 -4.71 -6.54
CA ARG A 140 16.83 -4.77 -7.63
C ARG A 140 16.61 -3.65 -8.64
N LYS A 141 15.35 -3.37 -9.01
CA LYS A 141 15.00 -2.28 -9.96
C LYS A 141 15.38 -0.90 -9.45
N LYS A 142 15.35 -0.67 -8.14
CA LYS A 142 15.67 0.62 -7.50
C LYS A 142 16.99 0.63 -6.72
N ASN A 143 17.79 -0.44 -6.82
CA ASN A 143 19.06 -0.61 -6.11
C ASN A 143 18.95 -0.43 -4.57
N LEU A 144 17.90 -1.02 -3.99
CA LEU A 144 17.62 -1.02 -2.56
C LEU A 144 18.12 -2.32 -1.92
N GLN A 145 18.44 -2.26 -0.63
CA GLN A 145 18.69 -3.48 0.13
C GLN A 145 17.37 -4.14 0.54
N TYR A 146 17.29 -5.46 0.45
CA TYR A 146 16.15 -6.24 0.91
C TYR A 146 16.51 -7.13 2.11
N TYR A 147 15.58 -7.24 3.07
CA TYR A 147 15.63 -8.24 4.14
C TYR A 147 14.25 -8.85 4.42
N ASP A 148 14.22 -10.18 4.51
CA ASP A 148 13.14 -10.91 5.19
C ASP A 148 13.31 -10.71 6.70
N ILE A 149 12.26 -10.24 7.39
CA ILE A 149 12.26 -9.99 8.83
C ILE A 149 11.03 -10.61 9.49
N SER A 150 11.13 -10.88 10.79
CA SER A 150 9.95 -11.17 11.61
C SER A 150 10.04 -10.44 12.94
N ALA A 151 9.19 -9.43 13.09
CA ALA A 151 9.00 -8.73 14.36
C ALA A 151 8.43 -9.65 15.46
N LYS A 152 7.96 -10.86 15.16
CA LYS A 152 7.44 -11.82 16.15
C LYS A 152 8.54 -12.71 16.74
N SER A 153 9.52 -13.08 15.93
CA SER A 153 10.58 -14.02 16.27
C SER A 153 11.97 -13.38 16.43
N ASN A 154 12.09 -12.06 16.23
CA ASN A 154 13.36 -11.33 16.15
C ASN A 154 14.25 -11.74 14.94
N TYR A 155 13.70 -12.43 13.94
CA TYR A 155 14.49 -12.82 12.76
C TYR A 155 14.95 -11.58 11.96
N ASN A 156 16.26 -11.49 11.72
CA ASN A 156 16.95 -10.41 10.99
C ASN A 156 16.62 -8.99 11.48
N PHE A 157 16.23 -8.85 12.75
CA PHE A 157 15.64 -7.63 13.29
C PHE A 157 16.58 -6.41 13.23
N GLU A 158 17.87 -6.62 13.50
CA GLU A 158 18.89 -5.55 13.50
C GLU A 158 19.49 -5.26 12.11
N LYS A 159 19.30 -6.16 11.12
CA LYS A 159 19.95 -6.05 9.80
C LYS A 159 19.60 -4.77 9.04
N PRO A 160 18.34 -4.31 8.99
CA PRO A 160 17.99 -3.05 8.35
C PRO A 160 18.76 -1.86 8.94
N PHE A 161 18.83 -1.76 10.26
CA PHE A 161 19.53 -0.67 10.96
C PHE A 161 21.04 -0.74 10.75
N LEU A 162 21.63 -1.95 10.81
CA LEU A 162 23.06 -2.13 10.59
C LEU A 162 23.47 -1.71 9.17
N TRP A 163 22.68 -2.10 8.16
CA TRP A 163 22.96 -1.71 6.77
C TRP A 163 22.84 -0.18 6.58
N LEU A 164 21.80 0.42 7.15
CA LEU A 164 21.61 1.88 7.12
C LEU A 164 22.76 2.61 7.82
N ALA A 165 23.17 2.15 9.01
CA ALA A 165 24.29 2.72 9.76
C ALA A 165 25.58 2.68 8.94
N ARG A 166 25.90 1.54 8.31
CA ARG A 166 27.07 1.39 7.42
C ARG A 166 27.03 2.39 6.25
N LYS A 167 25.86 2.58 5.64
CA LYS A 167 25.68 3.52 4.51
C LYS A 167 25.78 4.98 4.94
N LEU A 168 25.16 5.35 6.06
CA LEU A 168 25.15 6.73 6.57
C LEU A 168 26.51 7.16 7.09
N VAL A 169 27.22 6.27 7.79
CA VAL A 169 28.57 6.53 8.31
C VAL A 169 29.64 6.36 7.21
N GLY A 170 29.32 5.64 6.13
CA GLY A 170 30.28 5.34 5.06
C GLY A 170 31.34 4.31 5.46
N ASN A 171 31.09 3.50 6.50
CA ASN A 171 32.02 2.48 6.99
C ASN A 171 31.38 1.07 6.93
N PRO A 172 31.83 0.19 6.01
CA PRO A 172 31.30 -1.17 5.90
C PRO A 172 31.69 -2.09 7.06
N ALA A 173 32.76 -1.77 7.81
CA ALA A 173 33.23 -2.54 8.96
C ALA A 173 32.50 -2.19 10.28
N LEU A 174 31.49 -1.32 10.22
CA LEU A 174 30.65 -1.01 11.37
C LEU A 174 29.83 -2.24 11.77
N GLU A 175 29.84 -2.56 13.06
CA GLU A 175 29.12 -3.67 13.67
C GLU A 175 28.49 -3.23 15.00
N PHE A 176 27.34 -3.81 15.34
CA PHE A 176 26.74 -3.63 16.66
C PHE A 176 27.43 -4.55 17.66
N VAL A 177 27.92 -3.98 18.77
CA VAL A 177 28.74 -4.69 19.77
C VAL A 177 27.94 -5.11 21.01
N ALA A 178 26.74 -4.57 21.17
CA ALA A 178 25.79 -4.99 22.19
C ALA A 178 24.49 -5.39 21.49
N GLY A 179 24.04 -6.62 21.73
CA GLY A 179 22.72 -7.03 21.31
C GLY A 179 21.67 -6.22 22.08
N ILE A 180 20.63 -5.78 21.38
CA ILE A 180 19.49 -5.17 22.06
C ILE A 180 18.89 -6.23 22.99
N ALA A 181 18.56 -5.84 24.23
CA ALA A 181 17.89 -6.71 25.18
C ALA A 181 16.45 -6.99 24.71
N LEU A 182 16.31 -7.85 23.70
CA LEU A 182 15.03 -8.26 23.15
C LEU A 182 14.39 -9.31 24.06
N ALA A 183 13.09 -9.18 24.32
CA ALA A 183 12.36 -10.26 25.00
C ALA A 183 12.44 -11.54 24.14
N PRO A 184 12.44 -12.72 24.78
CA PRO A 184 12.51 -13.98 24.07
C PRO A 184 11.42 -14.07 22.98
N PRO A 185 11.72 -14.70 21.84
CA PRO A 185 10.79 -14.80 20.74
C PRO A 185 9.50 -15.50 21.20
N THR A 186 8.35 -14.96 20.80
CA THR A 186 7.05 -15.58 21.14
C THR A 186 6.73 -16.75 20.22
N VAL A 187 7.44 -16.86 19.10
CA VAL A 187 7.38 -17.93 18.12
C VAL A 187 8.79 -18.16 17.59
N GLU A 188 9.22 -19.41 17.56
CA GLU A 188 10.43 -19.83 16.86
C GLU A 188 10.10 -20.01 15.38
N VAL A 189 10.91 -19.41 14.51
CA VAL A 189 10.82 -19.71 13.07
C VAL A 189 11.58 -21.00 12.81
N ASP A 190 10.97 -21.91 12.06
CA ASP A 190 11.59 -23.17 11.67
C ASP A 190 12.89 -22.90 10.89
N ALA A 191 14.03 -23.33 11.45
CA ALA A 191 15.35 -23.11 10.88
C ALA A 191 15.49 -23.68 9.46
N LYS A 192 14.83 -24.80 9.16
CA LYS A 192 14.86 -25.39 7.81
C LYS A 192 14.09 -24.54 6.81
N LEU A 193 12.97 -23.97 7.22
CA LEU A 193 12.16 -23.08 6.39
C LEU A 193 12.92 -21.77 6.10
N LEU A 194 13.66 -21.25 7.08
CA LEU A 194 14.53 -20.08 6.89
C LEU A 194 15.66 -20.34 5.90
N GLU A 195 16.35 -21.46 6.04
CA GLU A 195 17.41 -21.85 5.10
C GLU A 195 16.87 -22.00 3.68
N GLN A 196 15.67 -22.56 3.55
CA GLN A 196 14.96 -22.62 2.27
C GLN A 196 14.65 -21.22 1.72
N TYR A 197 14.11 -20.30 2.51
CA TYR A 197 13.80 -18.94 2.04
C TYR A 197 15.06 -18.16 1.66
N ASN A 198 16.15 -18.29 2.41
CA ASN A 198 17.42 -17.66 2.07
C ASN A 198 17.94 -18.20 0.74
N LYS A 199 17.91 -19.52 0.55
CA LYS A 199 18.30 -20.16 -0.72
C LYS A 199 17.43 -19.71 -1.89
N GLU A 200 16.11 -19.69 -1.72
CA GLU A 200 15.18 -19.19 -2.75
C GLU A 200 15.44 -17.72 -3.11
N MET A 201 15.88 -16.91 -2.14
CA MET A 201 16.24 -15.51 -2.38
C MET A 201 17.57 -15.36 -3.10
N GLU A 202 18.57 -16.17 -2.77
CA GLU A 202 19.84 -16.23 -3.50
C GLU A 202 19.63 -16.68 -4.95
N ASP A 203 18.84 -17.73 -5.16
CA ASP A 203 18.47 -18.23 -6.48
C ASP A 203 17.72 -17.15 -7.29
N ALA A 204 16.78 -16.44 -6.68
CA ALA A 204 16.05 -15.34 -7.32
C ALA A 204 16.94 -14.12 -7.63
N ALA A 205 18.00 -13.89 -6.85
CA ALA A 205 18.95 -12.81 -7.10
C ALA A 205 19.84 -13.10 -8.32
N GLN A 206 20.16 -14.37 -8.57
CA GLN A 206 20.94 -14.81 -9.74
C GLN A 206 20.13 -14.85 -11.04
N GLN A 207 18.80 -14.93 -10.95
CA GLN A 207 17.95 -14.89 -12.13
C GLN A 207 17.93 -13.48 -12.75
N PRO A 208 17.93 -13.36 -14.09
CA PRO A 208 17.74 -12.08 -14.75
C PRO A 208 16.43 -11.43 -14.26
N LEU A 209 16.41 -10.10 -14.19
CA LEU A 209 15.17 -9.42 -13.86
C LEU A 209 14.16 -9.72 -14.96
N PRO A 210 12.90 -9.99 -14.60
CA PRO A 210 11.84 -10.09 -15.58
C PRO A 210 11.77 -8.78 -16.37
N ASP A 211 11.69 -8.87 -17.71
CA ASP A 211 11.46 -7.72 -18.58
C ASP A 211 10.18 -6.99 -18.13
N GLU A 212 10.05 -5.68 -18.40
CA GLU A 212 8.85 -4.94 -18.01
C GLU A 212 7.56 -5.51 -18.64
N ASP A 213 7.71 -6.35 -19.66
CA ASP A 213 6.67 -7.10 -20.36
C ASP A 213 6.44 -8.54 -19.83
N ASP A 214 7.05 -8.94 -18.71
CA ASP A 214 6.84 -10.28 -18.13
C ASP A 214 5.36 -10.50 -17.73
N PRO A 215 4.69 -11.50 -18.35
CA PRO A 215 3.27 -11.75 -18.17
C PRO A 215 2.86 -12.16 -16.74
N ASP A 216 3.80 -12.56 -15.88
CA ASP A 216 3.50 -12.97 -14.50
C ASP A 216 3.30 -11.78 -13.53
N PHE A 217 3.66 -10.55 -13.92
CA PHE A 217 3.44 -9.34 -13.11
C PHE A 217 2.25 -8.48 -13.57
N LYS A 218 1.68 -8.75 -14.75
CA LYS A 218 0.36 -8.22 -15.07
C LYS A 218 -0.64 -8.91 -14.16
N VAL A 219 -1.27 -8.11 -13.31
CA VAL A 219 -2.56 -8.47 -12.72
C VAL A 219 -3.39 -9.02 -13.87
N ARG A 220 -3.61 -10.35 -13.88
CA ARG A 220 -4.71 -10.91 -14.65
C ARG A 220 -5.92 -10.17 -14.13
N ASP A 221 -6.43 -9.27 -14.97
CA ASP A 221 -7.84 -8.94 -15.19
C ASP A 221 -7.87 -7.55 -15.84
N VAL A 222 -8.29 -7.54 -17.11
CA VAL A 222 -8.33 -6.43 -18.09
C VAL A 222 -7.06 -6.26 -18.92
N ILE A 223 -7.13 -6.70 -20.18
CA ILE A 223 -6.03 -6.66 -21.16
C ILE A 223 -6.05 -5.37 -21.99
N GLU A 224 -7.16 -4.63 -22.02
CA GLU A 224 -7.20 -3.35 -22.74
C GLU A 224 -8.30 -2.45 -22.16
N VAL A 225 -7.93 -1.21 -21.80
CA VAL A 225 -8.88 -0.15 -21.45
C VAL A 225 -8.75 0.92 -22.52
N ASN A 226 -9.75 1.01 -23.39
CA ASN A 226 -9.76 1.97 -24.49
C ASN A 226 -10.90 2.95 -24.31
N LYS A 227 -10.63 4.22 -24.60
CA LYS A 227 -11.68 5.22 -24.78
C LYS A 227 -12.14 5.20 -26.23
N VAL A 228 -13.41 4.88 -26.46
CA VAL A 228 -14.08 5.02 -27.76
C VAL A 228 -15.17 6.09 -27.62
N GLN A 229 -14.91 7.27 -28.18
CA GLN A 229 -15.77 8.45 -28.01
C GLN A 229 -15.99 8.81 -26.51
N ASN A 230 -17.17 8.54 -25.97
CA ASN A 230 -17.59 8.86 -24.60
C ASN A 230 -17.77 7.60 -23.73
N VAL A 231 -17.29 6.46 -24.21
CA VAL A 231 -17.41 5.15 -23.57
C VAL A 231 -16.00 4.63 -23.28
N ILE A 232 -15.84 4.02 -22.11
CA ILE A 232 -14.66 3.25 -21.74
C ILE A 232 -14.97 1.79 -22.05
N GLU A 233 -14.21 1.19 -22.95
CA GLU A 233 -14.28 -0.23 -23.28
C GLU A 233 -13.17 -0.97 -22.54
N VAL A 234 -13.58 -2.00 -21.80
CA VAL A 234 -12.73 -2.85 -20.97
C VAL A 234 -12.80 -4.25 -21.57
N THR A 235 -11.65 -4.76 -22.03
CA THR A 235 -11.55 -6.12 -22.59
C THR A 235 -10.92 -7.06 -21.56
N GLY A 236 -11.69 -8.08 -21.16
CA GLY A 236 -11.27 -9.14 -20.25
C GLY A 236 -10.24 -10.10 -20.87
N PRO A 237 -9.60 -10.94 -20.05
CA PRO A 237 -8.54 -11.83 -20.51
C PRO A 237 -9.02 -12.95 -21.45
N ALA A 238 -10.30 -13.29 -21.47
CA ALA A 238 -10.88 -14.24 -22.43
C ALA A 238 -11.63 -13.53 -23.59
N GLY A 239 -11.46 -12.22 -23.72
CA GLY A 239 -12.11 -11.40 -24.75
C GLY A 239 -13.49 -10.89 -24.37
N GLU A 240 -13.89 -11.02 -23.10
CA GLU A 240 -15.14 -10.44 -22.57
C GLU A 240 -15.12 -8.93 -22.70
N LYS A 241 -16.29 -8.30 -22.93
CA LYS A 241 -16.34 -6.85 -23.15
C LYS A 241 -17.29 -6.16 -22.19
N LEU A 242 -16.75 -5.23 -21.41
CA LEU A 242 -17.49 -4.32 -20.56
C LEU A 242 -17.40 -2.90 -21.12
N LYS A 243 -18.54 -2.24 -21.27
CA LYS A 243 -18.64 -0.83 -21.63
C LYS A 243 -19.09 -0.02 -20.41
N VAL A 244 -18.36 1.04 -20.12
CA VAL A 244 -18.67 1.96 -19.02
C VAL A 244 -18.92 3.34 -19.62
N SER A 245 -20.06 3.94 -19.31
CA SER A 245 -20.38 5.30 -19.73
C SER A 245 -20.94 6.11 -18.57
N PHE A 246 -20.71 7.43 -18.60
CA PHE A 246 -21.16 8.34 -17.56
C PHE A 246 -22.31 9.17 -18.10
N GLN A 247 -23.49 9.00 -17.54
CA GLN A 247 -24.73 9.60 -18.03
C GLN A 247 -25.06 10.87 -17.26
N ARG A 248 -25.37 11.94 -17.97
CA ARG A 248 -25.75 13.24 -17.42
C ARG A 248 -27.18 13.18 -16.91
N THR A 249 -27.42 13.73 -15.73
CA THR A 249 -28.77 14.02 -15.24
C THR A 249 -28.79 15.35 -14.48
N ILE A 250 -29.96 15.80 -14.06
CA ILE A 250 -30.13 17.03 -13.28
C ILE A 250 -30.04 16.68 -11.80
N ARG A 251 -29.30 17.49 -11.03
CA ARG A 251 -29.30 17.38 -9.57
C ARG A 251 -30.65 17.86 -9.05
N VAL A 252 -31.43 16.94 -8.49
CA VAL A 252 -32.70 17.26 -7.84
C VAL A 252 -32.39 17.93 -6.49
N PRO A 253 -33.02 19.06 -6.14
CA PRO A 253 -32.87 19.63 -4.80
C PRO A 253 -33.49 18.68 -3.76
N ASP A 254 -32.92 18.65 -2.56
CA ASP A 254 -33.44 17.87 -1.44
C ASP A 254 -34.75 18.49 -0.93
N TYR A 255 -35.89 18.12 -1.53
CA TYR A 255 -37.22 18.41 -1.01
C TYR A 255 -38.12 17.18 -1.12
N ASP A 256 -39.06 17.04 -0.19
CA ASP A 256 -40.03 15.95 -0.14
C ASP A 256 -41.11 16.13 -1.24
N GLY A 257 -40.73 15.90 -2.49
CA GLY A 257 -41.66 15.90 -3.62
C GLY A 257 -41.09 15.19 -4.84
N ASP A 258 -41.99 14.59 -5.63
CA ASP A 258 -41.61 13.90 -6.86
C ASP A 258 -41.15 14.91 -7.93
N SER A 259 -40.06 14.58 -8.62
CA SER A 259 -39.53 15.37 -9.73
C SER A 259 -39.62 14.58 -11.02
N GLU A 260 -40.40 15.07 -11.98
CA GLU A 260 -40.50 14.50 -13.33
C GLU A 260 -39.27 14.92 -14.16
N LEU A 261 -38.14 14.26 -13.92
CA LEU A 261 -36.92 14.51 -14.68
C LEU A 261 -36.65 13.36 -15.66
N PRO A 262 -36.13 13.67 -16.87
CA PRO A 262 -35.75 12.64 -17.83
C PRO A 262 -34.65 11.75 -17.24
N PRO A 263 -34.63 10.43 -17.54
CA PRO A 263 -33.69 9.48 -16.93
C PRO A 263 -32.22 9.74 -17.34
N SER A 264 -31.99 10.43 -18.45
CA SER A 264 -30.66 10.86 -18.91
C SER A 264 -30.76 12.06 -19.87
N MET A 265 -29.74 12.92 -19.86
CA MET A 265 -29.49 13.98 -20.85
C MET A 265 -28.32 13.64 -21.78
N GLY A 266 -27.94 12.36 -21.86
CA GLY A 266 -26.85 11.84 -22.69
C GLY A 266 -25.53 11.69 -21.94
N ALA A 267 -24.53 11.10 -22.58
CA ALA A 267 -23.24 10.82 -21.96
C ALA A 267 -22.36 12.07 -21.78
N PHE A 268 -21.58 12.10 -20.71
CA PHE A 268 -20.49 13.06 -20.56
C PHE A 268 -19.38 12.80 -21.60
N PRO A 269 -18.85 13.85 -22.25
CA PRO A 269 -17.70 13.73 -23.12
C PRO A 269 -16.47 13.46 -22.27
N LEU A 270 -15.79 12.36 -22.58
CA LEU A 270 -14.55 11.98 -21.92
C LEU A 270 -13.38 12.64 -22.66
N TYR A 271 -12.41 13.13 -21.90
CA TYR A 271 -11.17 13.73 -22.42
C TYR A 271 -9.98 13.08 -21.74
N ASP A 272 -8.89 12.89 -22.48
CA ASP A 272 -7.65 12.40 -21.90
C ASP A 272 -6.96 13.55 -21.14
N VAL A 273 -6.51 13.31 -19.92
CA VAL A 273 -5.76 14.31 -19.15
C VAL A 273 -4.46 14.70 -19.87
N ALA A 274 -3.82 13.76 -20.60
CA ALA A 274 -2.59 14.00 -21.35
C ALA A 274 -2.74 15.14 -22.37
N ASP A 275 -3.88 15.21 -23.05
CA ASP A 275 -4.17 16.21 -24.09
C ASP A 275 -4.32 17.63 -23.52
N TYR A 276 -4.57 17.76 -22.21
CA TYR A 276 -4.91 19.03 -21.56
C TYR A 276 -3.99 19.40 -20.38
N LYS A 277 -2.84 18.72 -20.21
CA LYS A 277 -1.91 18.94 -19.07
C LYS A 277 -1.57 20.42 -18.80
N GLY A 278 -1.39 21.23 -19.84
CA GLY A 278 -1.06 22.65 -19.72
C GLY A 278 -2.23 23.59 -19.36
N LYS A 279 -3.46 23.09 -19.36
CA LYS A 279 -4.69 23.86 -19.03
C LYS A 279 -5.37 23.37 -17.75
N LEU A 280 -4.99 22.19 -17.25
CA LEU A 280 -5.57 21.59 -16.06
C LEU A 280 -4.79 21.99 -14.79
N PRO A 281 -5.45 22.04 -13.62
CA PRO A 281 -4.77 22.24 -12.34
C PRO A 281 -3.69 21.18 -12.11
N ASN A 282 -2.59 21.56 -11.45
CA ASN A 282 -1.45 20.68 -11.19
C ASN A 282 -1.88 19.34 -10.55
N ALA A 283 -2.80 19.38 -9.59
CA ALA A 283 -3.33 18.21 -8.90
C ALA A 283 -4.07 17.20 -9.82
N MET A 284 -4.58 17.66 -10.97
CA MET A 284 -5.16 16.81 -12.01
C MET A 284 -4.11 16.40 -13.05
N SER A 285 -3.24 17.31 -13.47
CA SER A 285 -2.23 17.03 -14.51
C SER A 285 -1.22 15.94 -14.14
N VAL A 286 -0.97 15.76 -12.84
CA VAL A 286 -0.10 14.71 -12.28
C VAL A 286 -0.80 13.35 -12.27
N LYS A 287 -2.14 13.32 -12.33
CA LYS A 287 -2.94 12.09 -12.39
C LYS A 287 -3.15 11.73 -13.86
N GLU A 288 -2.69 10.57 -14.28
CA GLU A 288 -3.06 10.01 -15.59
C GLU A 288 -4.52 9.53 -15.57
N GLY A 289 -5.19 9.53 -16.73
CA GLY A 289 -6.58 9.05 -16.86
C GLY A 289 -7.48 9.95 -17.68
N LEU A 290 -8.78 9.82 -17.47
CA LEU A 290 -9.82 10.57 -18.19
C LEU A 290 -10.49 11.60 -17.27
N PHE A 291 -10.97 12.68 -17.86
CA PHE A 291 -11.81 13.67 -17.18
C PHE A 291 -12.99 14.10 -18.05
N PHE A 292 -14.01 14.67 -17.42
CA PHE A 292 -15.14 15.29 -18.10
C PHE A 292 -15.63 16.51 -17.31
N PRO A 293 -16.04 17.61 -17.97
CA PRO A 293 -16.57 18.78 -17.29
C PRO A 293 -17.99 18.51 -16.79
N MET A 294 -18.25 18.82 -15.53
CA MET A 294 -19.56 18.77 -14.91
C MET A 294 -19.88 20.12 -14.26
N TYR A 295 -21.05 20.69 -14.58
CA TYR A 295 -21.54 21.90 -13.92
C TYR A 295 -22.18 21.56 -12.56
N GLN A 296 -22.20 22.52 -11.62
CA GLN A 296 -22.75 22.31 -10.27
C GLN A 296 -24.22 21.84 -10.22
N ARG A 297 -25.00 22.18 -11.26
CA ARG A 297 -26.42 21.79 -11.43
C ARG A 297 -26.62 20.42 -12.06
N GLU A 298 -25.55 19.81 -12.57
CA GLU A 298 -25.59 18.47 -13.15
C GLU A 298 -25.29 17.42 -12.07
N ALA A 299 -25.87 16.25 -12.24
CA ALA A 299 -25.53 15.03 -11.54
C ALA A 299 -25.11 13.96 -12.58
N MET A 300 -24.55 12.86 -12.10
CA MET A 300 -24.13 11.76 -12.95
C MET A 300 -24.57 10.41 -12.39
N TRP A 301 -24.85 9.47 -13.28
CA TRP A 301 -24.88 8.06 -12.95
C TRP A 301 -23.96 7.28 -13.90
N ILE A 302 -23.52 6.10 -13.47
CA ILE A 302 -22.59 5.26 -14.24
C ILE A 302 -23.40 4.11 -14.83
N ASN A 303 -23.32 3.97 -16.15
CA ASN A 303 -23.94 2.87 -16.88
C ASN A 303 -22.89 1.82 -17.20
N PHE A 304 -23.20 0.56 -16.91
CA PHE A 304 -22.36 -0.60 -17.21
C PHE A 304 -23.10 -1.51 -18.18
N GLU A 305 -22.56 -1.69 -19.39
CA GLU A 305 -23.14 -2.53 -20.43
C GLU A 305 -22.20 -3.68 -20.75
N SER A 306 -22.68 -4.90 -20.63
CA SER A 306 -21.91 -6.12 -20.94
C SER A 306 -22.84 -7.27 -21.31
N SER A 307 -22.45 -8.07 -22.30
CA SER A 307 -23.03 -9.40 -22.55
C SER A 307 -22.44 -10.49 -21.64
N ASP A 308 -21.26 -10.23 -21.10
CA ASP A 308 -20.47 -11.15 -20.28
C ASP A 308 -20.56 -10.78 -18.80
N ARG A 309 -20.21 -11.74 -17.93
CA ARG A 309 -20.31 -11.52 -16.49
C ARG A 309 -19.12 -10.74 -15.94
N PHE A 310 -19.35 -9.55 -15.42
CA PHE A 310 -18.34 -8.79 -14.67
C PHE A 310 -18.81 -8.47 -13.25
N ALA A 311 -17.89 -8.54 -12.29
CA ALA A 311 -18.02 -7.93 -10.98
C ALA A 311 -17.23 -6.61 -10.98
N VAL A 312 -17.93 -5.49 -10.79
CA VAL A 312 -17.36 -4.14 -10.91
C VAL A 312 -17.38 -3.45 -9.56
N GLN A 313 -16.20 -3.13 -9.02
CA GLN A 313 -16.07 -2.32 -7.81
C GLN A 313 -15.87 -0.86 -8.18
N VAL A 314 -16.74 0.01 -7.66
CA VAL A 314 -16.69 1.46 -7.92
C VAL A 314 -16.21 2.17 -6.66
N HIS A 315 -15.15 2.96 -6.77
CA HIS A 315 -14.65 3.76 -5.66
C HIS A 315 -14.69 5.25 -6.00
N VAL A 316 -15.27 6.05 -5.11
CA VAL A 316 -15.35 7.52 -5.22
C VAL A 316 -14.61 8.11 -4.03
N GLY A 317 -13.54 8.88 -4.29
CA GLY A 317 -12.73 9.45 -3.21
C GLY A 317 -12.08 8.42 -2.28
N GLY A 318 -11.88 7.18 -2.75
CA GLY A 318 -11.36 6.07 -1.95
C GLY A 318 -12.41 5.36 -1.08
N VAL A 319 -13.70 5.61 -1.29
CA VAL A 319 -14.81 4.91 -0.64
C VAL A 319 -15.57 4.11 -1.68
N ASN A 320 -15.87 2.85 -1.39
CA ASN A 320 -16.67 1.98 -2.22
C ASN A 320 -18.10 2.52 -2.31
N ALA A 321 -18.60 2.74 -3.53
CA ALA A 321 -19.90 3.37 -3.76
C ALA A 321 -21.09 2.46 -3.39
N ILE A 322 -20.86 1.15 -3.23
CA ILE A 322 -21.90 0.17 -2.89
C ILE A 322 -21.91 -0.09 -1.39
N SER A 323 -20.77 -0.47 -0.81
CA SER A 323 -20.70 -0.82 0.61
C SER A 323 -20.50 0.39 1.53
N GLY A 324 -20.09 1.55 1.00
CA GLY A 324 -19.67 2.69 1.81
C GLY A 324 -18.34 2.48 2.55
N GLU A 325 -17.69 1.32 2.34
CA GLU A 325 -16.44 0.98 3.00
C GLU A 325 -15.24 1.60 2.27
N PRO A 326 -14.15 1.95 2.98
CA PRO A 326 -12.94 2.43 2.34
C PRO A 326 -12.34 1.38 1.40
N MET A 327 -11.79 1.84 0.28
CA MET A 327 -11.08 1.02 -0.72
C MET A 327 -9.90 0.25 -0.10
N ILE A 328 -9.29 0.84 0.92
CA ILE A 328 -8.26 0.20 1.73
C ILE A 328 -8.97 -0.28 2.99
N GLU A 329 -9.15 -1.61 3.10
CA GLU A 329 -9.72 -2.23 4.28
C GLU A 329 -8.89 -1.87 5.51
N ASP A 330 -9.53 -1.22 6.48
CA ASP A 330 -8.98 -0.99 7.80
C ASP A 330 -9.60 -1.96 8.82
N GLU A 331 -9.04 -2.01 10.03
CA GLU A 331 -9.48 -2.97 11.04
C GLU A 331 -10.94 -2.72 11.47
N ALA A 332 -11.41 -1.48 11.37
CA ALA A 332 -12.82 -1.14 11.65
C ALA A 332 -13.74 -1.71 10.56
N THR A 333 -13.34 -1.62 9.28
CA THR A 333 -14.02 -2.32 8.18
C THR A 333 -14.03 -3.82 8.39
N MET A 334 -12.90 -4.43 8.78
CA MET A 334 -12.84 -5.88 9.04
C MET A 334 -13.78 -6.31 10.18
N LEU A 335 -13.79 -5.58 11.31
CA LEU A 335 -14.65 -5.87 12.45
C LEU A 335 -16.14 -5.71 12.09
N ARG A 336 -16.48 -4.69 11.31
CA ARG A 336 -17.85 -4.50 10.82
C ARG A 336 -18.26 -5.59 9.83
N CYS A 337 -17.41 -5.96 8.88
CA CYS A 337 -17.67 -7.08 7.98
C CYS A 337 -17.88 -8.39 8.74
N LEU A 338 -17.08 -8.65 9.80
CA LEU A 338 -17.29 -9.81 10.68
C LEU A 338 -18.63 -9.75 11.39
N SER A 339 -19.04 -8.59 11.90
CA SER A 339 -20.37 -8.37 12.51
C SER A 339 -21.50 -8.63 11.52
N LEU A 340 -21.41 -8.10 10.30
CA LEU A 340 -22.41 -8.31 9.24
C LEU A 340 -22.52 -9.79 8.85
N ILE A 341 -21.40 -10.52 8.82
CA ILE A 341 -21.39 -11.97 8.58
C ILE A 341 -22.09 -12.72 9.73
N GLU A 342 -21.83 -12.34 10.98
CA GLU A 342 -22.53 -12.91 12.15
C GLU A 342 -24.03 -12.63 12.11
N GLU A 343 -24.43 -11.45 11.62
CA GLU A 343 -25.82 -11.01 11.46
C GLU A 343 -26.48 -11.53 10.18
N LYS A 344 -25.74 -12.28 9.33
CA LYS A 344 -26.17 -12.76 8.00
C LYS A 344 -26.60 -11.64 7.04
N GLU A 345 -26.06 -10.44 7.22
CA GLU A 345 -26.24 -9.33 6.31
C GLU A 345 -25.27 -9.40 5.12
N SER A 346 -25.64 -8.76 4.00
CA SER A 346 -24.84 -8.79 2.78
C SER A 346 -23.60 -7.92 2.89
N ILE A 347 -22.44 -8.48 2.54
CA ILE A 347 -21.14 -7.76 2.44
C ILE A 347 -20.82 -7.31 1.01
N GLN A 348 -21.83 -7.23 0.14
CA GLN A 348 -21.64 -6.92 -1.27
C GLN A 348 -21.00 -5.54 -1.47
N ASN A 349 -19.86 -5.52 -2.15
CA ASN A 349 -19.09 -4.29 -2.44
C ASN A 349 -18.83 -4.09 -3.96
N TYR A 350 -19.58 -4.81 -4.80
CA TYR A 350 -19.46 -4.77 -6.26
C TYR A 350 -20.84 -4.81 -6.93
N VAL A 351 -20.91 -4.28 -8.15
CA VAL A 351 -22.04 -4.42 -9.06
C VAL A 351 -21.78 -5.60 -10.00
N VAL A 352 -22.81 -6.34 -10.39
CA VAL A 352 -22.70 -7.42 -11.38
C VAL A 352 -23.30 -6.96 -12.70
N THR A 353 -22.64 -7.25 -13.81
CA THR A 353 -23.22 -7.12 -15.16
C THR A 353 -23.24 -8.48 -15.86
N PRO A 354 -24.19 -8.75 -16.77
CA PRO A 354 -25.47 -8.05 -16.89
C PRO A 354 -26.29 -8.16 -15.60
N ASP A 355 -27.24 -7.23 -15.39
CA ASP A 355 -28.03 -7.14 -14.16
C ASP A 355 -28.57 -8.52 -13.75
N GLN A 356 -28.33 -8.89 -12.49
CA GLN A 356 -28.94 -10.10 -11.95
C GLN A 356 -30.46 -9.91 -11.98
N PRO A 357 -31.23 -10.86 -12.56
CA PRO A 357 -32.68 -10.76 -12.54
C PRO A 357 -33.18 -10.72 -11.09
N PRO A 358 -34.18 -9.88 -10.78
CA PRO A 358 -34.78 -9.84 -9.46
C PRO A 358 -35.71 -11.05 -9.28
N GLU A 359 -35.18 -12.18 -8.83
CA GLU A 359 -35.96 -13.30 -8.29
C GLU A 359 -35.41 -13.61 -6.87
N ILE A 360 -36.06 -13.14 -5.81
CA ILE A 360 -37.18 -13.80 -5.09
C ILE A 360 -36.74 -15.14 -4.45
N TYR A 361 -36.27 -15.01 -3.20
CA TYR A 361 -36.55 -15.80 -1.98
C TYR A 361 -36.16 -17.30 -1.77
N PHE A 362 -35.71 -17.50 -0.51
CA PHE A 362 -35.79 -18.64 0.42
C PHE A 362 -34.68 -19.71 0.47
N CYS A 363 -33.97 -19.68 1.61
CA CYS A 363 -33.60 -20.77 2.51
C CYS A 363 -33.62 -22.22 1.96
N SER A 364 -32.44 -22.86 2.00
CA SER A 364 -32.23 -24.10 2.77
C SER A 364 -30.76 -24.23 3.15
#